data_AF-A0A3P6ATP1-F1
#
_entry.id   AF-A0A3P6ATP1-F1
#
_cell.length_a   1.000
_cell.length_b   1.000
_cell.length_c   1.000
_cell.angle_alpha   90.00
_cell.angle_beta   90.00
_cell.angle_gamma   90.00
#
_symmetry.space_group_name_H-M   'P 1'
#
loop_
_entity.id
_entity.type
_entity.pdbx_description
1 polymer ?
#
loop_
_entity_poly.entity_id
_entity_poly.type
_entity_poly.pdbx_seq_one_letter_code
_entity_poly.pdbx_strand_id
1 'polypeptide(L)'
;KNHFRESGGVENQTVQDLESYAVYKSEDTTKTVPGISSARDKISLSSKQGEKITRTHHKAVDIDHDLTRGEKLLGSLGGIFSRTWKPKKTRSITGPVITREGESRKRRVNNLETREKLGLNHLPKPDSRTNEPLPESADAYQKIEMEKAKQDDGLADLSDLLGELKNMAIDMGTEID
;
A
#
# COMPACT_ATOMS: atom_id res chain seq x y z
N LYS A 1 -3.37 -32.55 -5.63
CA LYS A 1 -4.18 -32.11 -6.79
C LYS A 1 -5.58 -32.65 -6.53
N ASN A 2 -6.50 -31.81 -6.06
CA ASN A 2 -7.76 -32.26 -5.45
C ASN A 2 -8.64 -32.96 -6.50
N HIS A 3 -9.17 -34.14 -6.15
CA HIS A 3 -9.94 -35.01 -7.05
C HIS A 3 -11.42 -34.61 -7.19
N PHE A 4 -11.77 -33.40 -6.77
CA PHE A 4 -13.13 -32.86 -6.86
C PHE A 4 -13.55 -32.67 -8.33
N ARG A 5 -14.57 -33.41 -8.78
CA ARG A 5 -15.21 -33.19 -10.08
C ARG A 5 -16.25 -32.08 -9.94
N GLU A 6 -15.92 -30.92 -10.48
CA GLU A 6 -16.78 -29.72 -10.50
C GLU A 6 -18.07 -29.92 -11.31
N SER A 7 -18.19 -31.00 -12.09
CA SER A 7 -19.27 -31.23 -13.06
C SER A 7 -20.38 -32.20 -12.64
N GLY A 8 -20.39 -32.72 -11.40
CA GLY A 8 -21.21 -33.89 -11.02
C GLY A 8 -22.22 -33.73 -9.87
N GLY A 9 -22.42 -32.52 -9.35
CA GLY A 9 -23.30 -32.29 -8.18
C GLY A 9 -22.70 -32.81 -6.86
N VAL A 10 -23.04 -32.15 -5.75
CA VAL A 10 -22.58 -32.48 -4.38
C VAL A 10 -22.97 -33.91 -3.96
N GLU A 11 -23.97 -34.47 -4.63
CA GLU A 11 -24.63 -35.74 -4.33
C GLU A 11 -23.78 -36.99 -4.59
N ASN A 12 -22.72 -36.89 -5.41
CA ASN A 12 -21.85 -38.02 -5.79
C ASN A 12 -20.48 -38.01 -5.08
N GLN A 13 -20.33 -37.24 -4.00
CA GLN A 13 -19.03 -37.00 -3.35
C GLN A 13 -19.03 -37.45 -1.90
N THR A 14 -17.85 -37.87 -1.42
CA THR A 14 -17.71 -38.23 -0.01
C THR A 14 -17.64 -36.96 0.85
N VAL A 15 -18.03 -37.07 2.12
CA VAL A 15 -17.94 -35.94 3.09
C VAL A 15 -16.50 -35.42 3.18
N GLN A 16 -15.51 -36.32 3.14
CA GLN A 16 -14.10 -35.97 3.20
C GLN A 16 -13.62 -35.18 1.96
N ASP A 17 -14.16 -35.50 0.77
CA ASP A 17 -13.88 -34.74 -0.45
C ASP A 17 -14.46 -33.31 -0.37
N LEU A 18 -15.64 -33.17 0.22
CA LEU A 18 -16.30 -31.87 0.42
C LEU A 18 -15.54 -31.01 1.43
N GLU A 19 -15.06 -31.59 2.53
CA GLU A 19 -14.24 -30.91 3.53
C GLU A 19 -12.91 -30.44 2.93
N SER A 20 -12.22 -31.31 2.18
CA SER A 20 -10.97 -30.96 1.49
C SER A 20 -11.18 -29.84 0.46
N TYR A 21 -12.29 -29.89 -0.29
CA TYR A 21 -12.64 -28.86 -1.25
C TYR A 21 -12.95 -27.53 -0.58
N ALA A 22 -13.72 -27.53 0.51
CA ALA A 22 -14.06 -26.33 1.25
C ALA A 22 -12.81 -25.63 1.81
N VAL A 23 -11.90 -26.39 2.43
CA VAL A 23 -10.60 -25.89 2.90
C VAL A 23 -9.76 -25.33 1.75
N TYR A 24 -9.68 -26.06 0.63
CA TYR A 24 -8.92 -25.60 -0.53
C TYR A 24 -9.48 -24.29 -1.10
N LYS A 25 -10.81 -24.16 -1.20
CA LYS A 25 -11.46 -22.97 -1.73
C LYS A 25 -11.33 -21.77 -0.78
N SER A 26 -11.38 -21.99 0.54
CA SER A 26 -11.13 -20.94 1.52
C SER A 26 -9.67 -20.45 1.44
N GLU A 27 -8.70 -21.36 1.34
CA GLU A 27 -7.30 -20.96 1.15
C GLU A 27 -7.07 -20.23 -0.16
N ASP A 28 -7.69 -20.67 -1.26
CA ASP A 28 -7.50 -20.05 -2.57
C ASP A 28 -8.03 -18.61 -2.62
N THR A 29 -9.16 -18.36 -1.94
CA THR A 29 -9.74 -17.01 -1.81
C THR A 29 -8.86 -16.11 -0.93
N THR A 30 -8.31 -16.63 0.17
CA THR A 30 -7.39 -15.85 1.04
C THR A 30 -6.11 -15.41 0.32
N LYS A 31 -5.64 -16.12 -0.71
CA LYS A 31 -4.44 -15.71 -1.48
C LYS A 31 -4.57 -14.34 -2.15
N THR A 32 -5.79 -13.83 -2.32
CA THR A 32 -6.04 -12.52 -2.93
C THR A 32 -5.87 -11.36 -1.93
N VAL A 33 -5.96 -11.63 -0.62
CA VAL A 33 -5.88 -10.62 0.46
C VAL A 33 -4.57 -9.82 0.46
N PRO A 34 -3.37 -10.41 0.25
CA PRO A 34 -2.12 -9.64 0.18
C PRO A 34 -2.12 -8.56 -0.92
N GLY A 35 -2.88 -8.76 -2.00
CA GLY A 35 -3.01 -7.77 -3.07
C GLY A 35 -3.66 -6.47 -2.59
N ILE A 36 -4.58 -6.55 -1.64
CA ILE A 36 -5.30 -5.41 -1.06
C ILE A 36 -4.34 -4.55 -0.22
N SER A 37 -3.51 -5.18 0.61
CA SER A 37 -2.49 -4.48 1.40
C SER A 37 -1.48 -3.75 0.49
N SER A 38 -1.02 -4.39 -0.59
CA SER A 38 -0.14 -3.73 -1.56
C SER A 38 -0.81 -2.54 -2.27
N ALA A 39 -2.11 -2.62 -2.55
CA ALA A 39 -2.86 -1.52 -3.14
C ALA A 39 -2.96 -0.32 -2.17
N ARG A 40 -3.17 -0.56 -0.87
CA ARG A 40 -3.20 0.47 0.17
C ARG A 40 -1.93 1.29 0.23
N ASP A 41 -0.77 0.63 0.22
CA ASP A 41 0.53 1.30 0.25
C ASP A 41 0.74 2.22 -0.97
N LYS A 42 0.37 1.74 -2.16
CA LYS A 42 0.49 2.51 -3.40
C LYS A 42 -0.41 3.74 -3.39
N ILE A 43 -1.66 3.57 -2.98
CA ILE A 43 -2.63 4.65 -2.86
C ILE A 43 -2.16 5.71 -1.86
N SER A 44 -1.70 5.28 -0.68
CA SER A 44 -1.12 6.15 0.34
C SER A 44 0.10 6.94 -0.15
N LEU A 45 1.00 6.29 -0.90
CA LEU A 45 2.17 6.94 -1.47
C LEU A 45 1.77 8.00 -2.52
N SER A 46 0.80 7.68 -3.38
CA SER A 46 0.31 8.61 -4.40
C SER A 46 -0.34 9.85 -3.77
N SER A 47 -1.13 9.68 -2.71
CA SER A 47 -1.74 10.80 -1.97
C SER A 47 -0.68 11.79 -1.47
N LYS A 48 0.34 11.26 -0.78
CA LYS A 48 1.45 12.05 -0.24
C LYS A 48 2.25 12.75 -1.33
N GLN A 49 2.27 12.20 -2.54
CA GLN A 49 2.90 12.84 -3.69
C GLN A 49 2.04 13.97 -4.23
N GLY A 50 0.72 13.80 -4.33
CA GLY A 50 -0.24 14.84 -4.71
C GLY A 50 -0.11 16.09 -3.84
N GLU A 51 -0.20 15.94 -2.52
CA GLU A 51 -0.06 17.05 -1.57
C GLU A 51 1.26 17.84 -1.73
N LYS A 52 2.36 17.13 -2.01
CA LYS A 52 3.66 17.77 -2.24
C LYS A 52 3.66 18.61 -3.51
N ILE A 53 2.99 18.14 -4.57
CA ILE A 53 2.85 18.87 -5.83
C ILE A 53 2.03 20.14 -5.58
N THR A 54 0.87 20.04 -4.94
CA THR A 54 0.02 21.17 -4.57
C THR A 54 0.77 22.22 -3.76
N ARG A 55 1.49 21.80 -2.72
CA ARG A 55 2.27 22.74 -1.89
C ARG A 55 3.39 23.42 -2.68
N THR A 56 4.03 22.68 -3.60
CA THR A 56 5.10 23.23 -4.44
C THR A 56 4.53 24.21 -5.46
N HIS A 57 3.36 23.92 -6.03
CA HIS A 57 2.63 24.81 -6.93
C HIS A 57 2.29 26.14 -6.26
N HIS A 58 1.67 26.11 -5.08
CA HIS A 58 1.34 27.34 -4.33
C HIS A 58 2.58 28.21 -4.08
N LYS A 59 3.69 27.60 -3.63
CA LYS A 59 4.96 28.32 -3.46
C LYS A 59 5.50 28.92 -4.76
N ALA A 60 5.35 28.22 -5.88
CA ALA A 60 5.79 28.73 -7.18
C ALA A 60 4.96 29.94 -7.61
N VAL A 61 3.63 29.92 -7.38
CA VAL A 61 2.73 31.05 -7.62
C VAL A 61 3.11 32.26 -6.76
N ASP A 62 3.38 32.05 -5.47
CA ASP A 62 3.81 33.12 -4.56
C ASP A 62 5.11 33.79 -5.05
N ILE A 63 6.09 32.97 -5.43
CA ILE A 63 7.37 33.45 -5.97
C ILE A 63 7.15 34.25 -7.26
N ASP A 64 6.30 33.78 -8.17
CA ASP A 64 6.01 34.46 -9.43
C ASP A 64 5.34 35.84 -9.21
N HIS A 65 4.41 35.90 -8.26
CA HIS A 65 3.79 37.16 -7.84
C HIS A 65 4.82 38.13 -7.23
N ASP A 66 5.70 37.66 -6.36
CA ASP A 66 6.75 38.47 -5.74
C ASP A 66 7.77 38.98 -6.78
N LEU A 67 8.16 38.12 -7.73
CA LEU A 67 9.03 38.50 -8.84
C LEU A 67 8.39 39.56 -9.73
N THR A 68 7.11 39.40 -10.07
CA THR A 68 6.35 40.38 -10.86
C THR A 68 6.27 41.73 -10.16
N ARG A 69 6.05 41.74 -8.84
CA ARG A 69 6.04 42.97 -8.03
C ARG A 69 7.43 43.61 -7.99
N GLY A 70 8.47 42.80 -7.79
CA GLY A 70 9.87 43.24 -7.81
C GLY A 70 10.27 43.85 -9.15
N GLU A 71 9.84 43.25 -10.27
CA GLU A 71 10.10 43.77 -11.61
C GLU A 71 9.44 45.13 -11.84
N LYS A 72 8.18 45.32 -11.39
CA LYS A 72 7.51 46.64 -11.46
C LYS A 72 8.27 47.71 -10.68
N LEU A 73 8.75 47.37 -9.48
CA LEU A 73 9.53 48.29 -8.65
C LEU A 73 10.87 48.64 -9.32
N LEU A 74 11.62 47.63 -9.80
CA LEU A 74 12.87 47.83 -10.54
C LEU A 74 12.67 48.64 -11.83
N GLY A 75 11.54 48.43 -12.51
CA GLY A 75 11.09 49.24 -13.65
C GLY A 75 10.93 50.73 -13.30
N SER A 76 10.34 51.03 -12.14
CA SER A 76 10.13 52.42 -11.69
C SER A 76 11.42 53.17 -11.33
N LEU A 77 12.49 52.45 -10.98
CA LEU A 77 13.81 53.02 -10.65
C LEU A 77 14.58 53.51 -11.89
N GLY A 78 14.19 53.08 -13.10
CA GLY A 78 14.77 53.53 -14.37
C GLY A 78 16.23 53.08 -14.61
N GLY A 79 16.76 53.44 -15.78
CA GLY A 79 18.16 53.18 -16.16
C GLY A 79 18.51 51.70 -16.30
N ILE A 80 19.47 51.22 -15.51
CA ILE A 80 19.96 49.84 -15.59
C ILE A 80 19.01 48.82 -14.91
N PHE A 81 18.12 49.29 -14.04
CA PHE A 81 17.20 48.45 -13.26
C PHE A 81 15.89 48.16 -13.99
N SER A 82 15.55 48.95 -15.03
CA SER A 82 14.36 48.72 -15.84
C SER A 82 14.52 47.60 -16.88
N ARG A 83 15.69 46.94 -16.91
CA ARG A 83 15.88 45.74 -17.74
C ARG A 83 15.13 44.58 -17.09
N THR A 84 14.22 43.98 -17.84
CA THR A 84 13.45 42.82 -17.41
C THR A 84 14.40 41.70 -16.96
N TRP A 85 14.16 41.16 -15.77
CA TRP A 85 14.96 40.06 -15.26
C TRP A 85 14.67 38.82 -16.11
N LYS A 86 15.59 38.49 -17.03
CA LYS A 86 15.50 37.24 -17.78
C LYS A 86 16.12 36.12 -16.95
N PRO A 87 15.34 35.12 -16.49
CA PRO A 87 15.91 34.00 -15.76
C PRO A 87 16.91 33.27 -16.66
N LYS A 88 18.17 33.21 -16.24
CA LYS A 88 19.17 32.37 -16.90
C LYS A 88 18.85 30.90 -16.57
N LYS A 89 18.37 30.14 -17.55
CA LYS A 89 18.24 28.67 -17.46
C LYS A 89 19.65 28.05 -17.42
N THR A 90 20.26 27.98 -16.24
CA THR A 90 21.61 27.41 -16.07
C THR A 90 21.63 25.89 -16.10
N ARG A 91 20.47 25.23 -15.91
CA ARG A 91 20.24 23.79 -16.13
C ARG A 91 18.78 23.57 -16.54
N SER A 92 18.53 22.58 -17.41
CA SER A 92 17.17 22.06 -17.60
C SER A 92 16.68 21.47 -16.29
N ILE A 93 15.46 21.79 -15.88
CA ILE A 93 14.80 21.09 -14.77
C ILE A 93 14.55 19.67 -15.26
N THR A 94 15.46 18.75 -14.91
CA THR A 94 15.25 17.32 -15.12
C THR A 94 14.22 16.88 -14.09
N GLY A 95 13.12 16.28 -14.55
CA GLY A 95 12.10 15.70 -13.67
C GLY A 95 12.69 14.65 -12.72
N PRO A 96 11.92 14.18 -11.71
CA PRO A 96 12.37 13.14 -10.82
C PRO A 96 12.92 11.97 -11.64
N VAL A 97 14.18 11.61 -11.37
CA VAL A 97 14.84 10.47 -12.02
C VAL A 97 14.03 9.23 -11.65
N ILE A 98 13.29 8.69 -12.62
CA ILE A 98 12.60 7.41 -12.48
C ILE A 98 13.69 6.34 -12.49
N THR A 99 14.36 6.16 -11.36
CA THR A 99 15.20 4.98 -11.16
C THR A 99 14.26 3.79 -11.19
N ARG A 100 14.28 3.05 -12.31
CA ARG A 100 13.74 1.70 -12.42
C ARG A 100 14.11 0.94 -11.14
N GLU A 101 13.10 0.43 -10.47
CA GLU A 101 13.15 -0.52 -9.34
C GLU A 101 14.50 -1.24 -9.22
N GLY A 102 15.26 -0.99 -8.13
CA GLY A 102 16.47 -1.80 -7.89
C GLY A 102 17.47 -1.30 -6.86
N GLU A 103 17.63 0.00 -6.62
CA GLU A 103 18.67 0.47 -5.68
C GLU A 103 18.17 1.63 -4.82
N SER A 104 17.31 1.31 -3.86
CA SER A 104 17.06 2.16 -2.71
C SER A 104 18.38 2.50 -2.02
N ARG A 105 18.73 3.79 -2.09
CA ARG A 105 19.80 4.46 -1.33
C ARG A 105 19.77 3.97 0.11
N LYS A 106 20.65 3.04 0.46
CA LYS A 106 20.84 2.52 1.82
C LYS A 106 21.22 3.67 2.75
N ARG A 107 20.23 4.35 3.34
CA ARG A 107 20.42 4.95 4.67
C ARG A 107 20.56 3.78 5.63
N ARG A 108 21.80 3.36 5.85
CA ARG A 108 22.16 2.46 6.94
C ARG A 108 21.74 3.11 8.26
N VAL A 109 20.64 2.63 8.83
CA VAL A 109 20.36 2.77 10.25
C VAL A 109 20.42 1.35 10.79
N ASN A 110 21.59 1.01 11.32
CA ASN A 110 21.83 -0.26 11.99
C ASN A 110 21.04 -0.20 13.30
N ASN A 111 20.01 -1.02 13.46
CA ASN A 111 19.31 -1.16 14.74
C ASN A 111 18.98 -2.64 15.01
N LEU A 112 19.99 -3.50 14.89
CA LEU A 112 19.90 -4.92 15.24
C LEU A 112 19.96 -5.12 16.78
N GLU A 113 20.56 -4.17 17.50
CA GLU A 113 20.89 -4.29 18.92
C GLU A 113 19.70 -4.03 19.88
N THR A 114 18.57 -3.51 19.39
CA THR A 114 17.39 -3.24 20.25
C THR A 114 16.43 -4.42 20.37
N ARG A 115 16.59 -5.48 19.56
CA ARG A 115 15.73 -6.69 19.63
C ARG A 115 16.24 -7.72 20.64
N GLU A 116 17.54 -7.73 20.93
CA GLU A 116 18.18 -8.70 21.83
C GLU A 116 18.01 -8.36 23.32
N LYS A 117 17.73 -7.09 23.66
CA LYS A 117 17.49 -6.66 25.06
C LYS A 117 16.06 -6.88 25.58
N LEU A 118 15.16 -7.46 24.77
CA LEU A 118 13.76 -7.74 25.15
C LEU A 118 13.51 -9.19 25.63
N GLY A 119 14.56 -10.01 25.78
CA GLY A 119 14.47 -11.28 26.53
C GLY A 119 13.56 -12.37 25.91
N LEU A 120 13.18 -12.28 24.64
CA LEU A 120 12.24 -13.21 24.00
C LEU A 120 12.91 -14.47 23.41
N ASN A 121 13.80 -15.11 24.18
CA ASN A 121 14.27 -16.46 23.86
C ASN A 121 13.85 -17.42 24.98
N HIS A 122 12.58 -17.83 24.94
CA HIS A 122 12.15 -19.07 25.57
C HIS A 122 11.58 -19.99 24.50
N LEU A 123 12.40 -20.96 24.12
CA LEU A 123 12.00 -22.19 23.47
C LEU A 123 11.13 -23.01 24.44
N PRO A 124 9.92 -23.45 24.04
CA PRO A 124 9.30 -24.60 24.66
C PRO A 124 9.50 -25.81 23.73
N LYS A 125 10.10 -26.87 24.28
CA LYS A 125 10.06 -28.23 23.73
C LYS A 125 8.59 -28.63 23.50
N PRO A 126 8.24 -29.28 22.37
CA PRO A 126 6.98 -29.99 22.29
C PRO A 126 7.10 -31.31 23.05
N ASP A 127 6.43 -31.38 24.20
CA ASP A 127 6.17 -32.64 24.91
C ASP A 127 5.25 -33.52 24.06
N SER A 128 5.65 -34.77 23.90
CA SER A 128 4.85 -35.85 23.34
C SER A 128 3.64 -36.13 24.24
N ARG A 129 2.44 -35.80 23.77
CA ARG A 129 1.20 -36.37 24.28
C ARG A 129 0.39 -36.94 23.13
N THR A 130 0.18 -38.24 23.23
CA THR A 130 -0.79 -39.08 22.53
C THR A 130 -2.09 -38.31 22.29
N ASN A 131 -2.37 -37.96 21.04
CA ASN A 131 -3.70 -37.56 20.60
C ASN A 131 -4.31 -38.71 19.81
N GLU A 132 -5.30 -39.31 20.43
CA GLU A 132 -6.41 -40.01 19.79
C GLU A 132 -6.89 -39.24 18.54
N PRO A 133 -7.19 -39.89 17.42
CA PRO A 133 -7.59 -39.18 16.21
C PRO A 133 -9.00 -38.59 16.42
N LEU A 134 -9.04 -37.29 16.71
CA LEU A 134 -10.24 -36.47 16.59
C LEU A 134 -10.72 -36.50 15.13
N PRO A 135 -12.04 -36.51 14.88
CA PRO A 135 -12.60 -36.66 13.55
C PRO A 135 -12.14 -35.50 12.67
N GLU A 136 -11.54 -35.81 11.51
CA GLU A 136 -10.97 -34.87 10.53
C GLU A 136 -11.91 -33.69 10.19
N SER A 137 -13.23 -33.89 10.30
CA SER A 137 -14.24 -32.85 10.19
C SER A 137 -14.00 -31.63 11.10
N ALA A 138 -13.65 -31.82 12.37
CA ALA A 138 -13.45 -30.73 13.32
C ALA A 138 -12.25 -29.85 12.96
N ASP A 139 -11.19 -30.46 12.42
CA ASP A 139 -9.99 -29.76 11.94
C ASP A 139 -10.28 -28.95 10.66
N ALA A 140 -11.04 -29.53 9.72
CA ALA A 140 -11.47 -28.85 8.51
C ALA A 140 -12.35 -27.62 8.82
N TYR A 141 -13.34 -27.76 9.70
CA TYR A 141 -14.19 -26.65 10.13
C TYR A 141 -13.38 -25.53 10.79
N GLN A 142 -12.48 -25.87 11.71
CA GLN A 142 -11.65 -24.87 12.39
C GLN A 142 -10.73 -24.13 11.40
N LYS A 143 -10.18 -24.85 10.42
CA LYS A 143 -9.34 -24.27 9.38
C LYS A 143 -10.11 -23.31 8.47
N ILE A 144 -11.33 -23.66 8.10
CA ILE A 144 -12.22 -22.79 7.32
C ILE A 144 -12.55 -21.53 8.13
N GLU A 145 -12.86 -21.64 9.42
CA GLU A 145 -13.19 -20.47 10.25
C GLU A 145 -12.00 -19.51 10.38
N MET A 146 -10.77 -20.04 10.51
CA MET A 146 -9.56 -19.22 10.49
C MET A 146 -9.35 -18.51 9.15
N GLU A 147 -9.54 -19.20 8.02
CA GLU A 147 -9.41 -18.57 6.70
C GLU A 147 -10.51 -17.54 6.45
N LYS A 148 -11.73 -17.80 6.91
CA LYS A 148 -12.84 -16.85 6.84
C LYS A 148 -12.56 -15.58 7.65
N ALA A 149 -12.05 -15.69 8.87
CA ALA A 149 -11.66 -14.53 9.66
C ALA A 149 -10.63 -13.66 8.91
N LYS A 150 -9.63 -14.27 8.26
CA LYS A 150 -8.66 -13.54 7.42
C LYS A 150 -9.32 -12.86 6.22
N GLN A 151 -10.31 -13.50 5.61
CA GLN A 151 -11.06 -12.91 4.50
C GLN A 151 -11.89 -11.72 4.97
N ASP A 152 -12.58 -11.84 6.09
CA ASP A 152 -13.37 -10.76 6.68
C ASP A 152 -12.47 -9.55 7.03
N ASP A 153 -11.31 -9.79 7.63
CA ASP A 153 -10.29 -8.75 7.89
C ASP A 153 -9.81 -8.10 6.58
N GLY A 154 -9.49 -8.91 5.55
CA GLY A 154 -9.05 -8.41 4.24
C GLY A 154 -10.13 -7.62 3.50
N LEU A 155 -11.40 -7.99 3.65
CA LEU A 155 -12.54 -7.28 3.08
C LEU A 155 -12.82 -5.97 3.81
N ALA A 156 -12.63 -5.93 5.13
CA ALA A 156 -12.68 -4.69 5.90
C ALA A 156 -11.59 -3.71 5.43
N ASP A 157 -10.35 -4.19 5.28
CA ASP A 157 -9.25 -3.40 4.72
C ASP A 157 -9.54 -2.89 3.30
N LEU A 158 -10.20 -3.70 2.45
CA LEU A 158 -10.61 -3.27 1.11
C LEU A 158 -11.69 -2.19 1.17
N SER A 159 -12.67 -2.34 2.05
CA SER A 159 -13.73 -1.35 2.24
C SER A 159 -13.16 0.00 2.67
N ASP A 160 -12.26 -0.01 3.66
CA ASP A 160 -11.55 1.18 4.13
C ASP A 160 -10.74 1.83 3.00
N LEU A 161 -10.00 1.02 2.24
CA LEU A 161 -9.21 1.47 1.11
C LEU A 161 -10.07 2.14 0.01
N LEU A 162 -11.23 1.56 -0.30
CA LEU A 162 -12.17 2.15 -1.27
C LEU A 162 -12.75 3.47 -0.74
N GLY A 163 -13.01 3.57 0.56
CA GLY A 163 -13.41 4.81 1.22
C GLY A 163 -12.35 5.90 1.11
N GLU A 164 -11.09 5.57 1.42
CA GLU A 164 -9.94 6.48 1.27
C GLU A 164 -9.81 6.94 -0.18
N LEU A 165 -9.83 6.00 -1.14
CA LEU A 165 -9.70 6.30 -2.57
C LEU A 165 -10.80 7.24 -3.08
N LYS A 166 -12.04 7.06 -2.63
CA LYS A 166 -13.15 7.95 -2.97
C LYS A 166 -12.87 9.39 -2.48
N ASN A 167 -12.43 9.56 -1.24
CA ASN A 167 -12.16 10.89 -0.68
C ASN A 167 -11.04 11.58 -1.46
N MET A 168 -9.94 10.86 -1.75
CA MET A 168 -8.86 11.41 -2.58
C MET A 168 -9.33 11.79 -3.99
N ALA A 169 -10.19 10.97 -4.61
CA ALA A 169 -10.73 11.27 -5.93
C ALA A 169 -11.60 12.54 -5.92
N ILE A 170 -12.36 12.77 -4.85
CA ILE A 170 -13.15 14.00 -4.67
C ILE A 170 -12.23 15.21 -4.50
N ASP A 171 -11.26 15.14 -3.58
CA ASP A 171 -10.33 16.24 -3.30
C ASP A 171 -9.55 16.64 -4.55
N MET A 172 -8.98 15.66 -5.27
CA MET A 172 -8.28 15.91 -6.53
C MET A 172 -9.20 16.43 -7.64
N GLY A 173 -10.46 15.96 -7.69
CA GLY A 173 -11.44 16.44 -8.67
C GLY A 173 -11.72 17.93 -8.48
N THR A 174 -11.89 18.38 -7.23
CA THR A 174 -12.11 19.80 -6.91
C THR A 174 -10.89 20.68 -7.10
N GLU A 175 -9.68 20.11 -7.20
CA GLU A 175 -8.44 20.86 -7.43
C GLU A 175 -8.12 21.06 -8.92
N ILE A 176 -8.79 20.32 -9.81
CA ILE A 176 -8.59 20.39 -11.28
C ILE A 176 -9.61 21.30 -11.97
N ASP A 177 -10.78 21.53 -11.35
CA ASP A 177 -11.82 22.46 -11.81
C ASP A 177 -11.48 23.94 -11.48
#